data_AF-A0A9X3EQG8-F1
#
_entry.id   AF-A0A9X3EQG8-F1
#
_cell.length_a   1.000
_cell.length_b   1.000
_cell.length_c   1.000
_cell.angle_alpha   90.00
_cell.angle_beta   90.00
_cell.angle_gamma   90.00
#
_symmetry.space_group_name_H-M   'P 1'
#
loop_
_entity.id
_entity.type
_entity.pdbx_description
1 polymer ?
#
loop_
_entity_poly.entity_id
_entity_poly.type
_entity_poly.pdbx_seq_one_letter_code
_entity_poly.pdbx_strand_id
1 'polypeptide(L)' 'MLLKEGQIDGAVFGRLFIANPDLPARFAARAALNPPDRATFYTPGAAGFTDYPRLPG' A
#
# COMPACT_ATOMS: atom_id res chain seq x y z
N MET A 1 15.21 -11.54 -1.73
CA MET A 1 15.57 -12.97 -1.87
C MET A 1 14.83 -13.55 -3.08
N LEU A 2 13.52 -13.79 -3.00
CA LEU A 2 12.67 -14.35 -4.08
C LEU A 2 12.93 -13.79 -5.50
N LEU A 3 12.79 -12.46 -5.70
CA LEU A 3 13.03 -11.80 -7.01
C LEU A 3 14.48 -11.96 -7.49
N LYS A 4 15.46 -11.82 -6.58
CA LYS A 4 16.88 -11.93 -6.93
C LYS A 4 17.29 -13.36 -7.27
N GLU A 5 16.58 -14.34 -6.71
CA GLU A 5 16.80 -15.77 -6.94
C GLU A 5 15.98 -16.32 -8.11
N GLY A 6 15.20 -15.49 -8.80
CA GLY A 6 14.40 -15.89 -9.96
C GLY A 6 13.19 -16.78 -9.61
N GLN A 7 12.73 -16.77 -8.36
CA GLN A 7 11.59 -17.59 -7.94
C GLN A 7 10.24 -16.98 -8.31
N ILE A 8 10.20 -15.67 -8.52
CA ILE A 8 9.03 -14.89 -8.94
C ILE A 8 9.47 -13.79 -9.89
N ASP A 9 8.59 -13.38 -10.80
CA ASP A 9 8.79 -12.20 -11.67
C ASP A 9 8.27 -10.90 -11.03
N GLY A 10 7.42 -11.03 -10.00
CA GLY A 10 6.78 -9.89 -9.35
C GLY A 10 6.09 -10.26 -8.05
N ALA A 11 5.84 -9.25 -7.22
CA ALA A 11 5.06 -9.37 -6.00
C ALA A 11 3.84 -8.44 -6.08
N VAL A 12 2.67 -8.95 -5.69
CA VAL A 12 1.41 -8.19 -5.67
C VAL A 12 1.05 -7.89 -4.22
N PHE A 13 0.74 -6.62 -3.94
CA PHE A 13 0.36 -6.16 -2.62
C PHE A 13 -1.08 -5.65 -2.66
N GLY A 14 -2.02 -6.35 -2.03
CA GLY A 14 -3.42 -5.90 -1.95
C GLY A 14 -3.64 -4.90 -0.81
N ARG A 15 -3.63 -5.40 0.43
CA ARG A 15 -3.92 -4.62 1.65
C ARG A 15 -3.03 -3.39 1.84
N LEU A 16 -1.76 -3.47 1.43
CA LEU A 16 -0.87 -2.31 1.51
C LEU A 16 -1.25 -1.22 0.51
N PHE A 17 -1.70 -1.58 -0.69
CA PHE A 17 -2.12 -0.60 -1.69
C PHE A 17 -3.46 0.07 -1.33
N ILE A 18 -4.35 -0.61 -0.60
CA ILE A 18 -5.57 0.02 -0.05
C ILE A 18 -5.19 1.23 0.81
N ALA A 19 -4.24 1.06 1.74
CA ALA A 19 -3.86 2.09 2.70
C ALA A 19 -2.81 3.08 2.18
N ASN A 20 -2.09 2.73 1.11
CA ASN A 20 -0.94 3.49 0.61
C ASN A 20 -1.11 3.69 -0.90
N PRO A 21 -1.84 4.74 -1.33
CA PRO A 21 -2.03 5.02 -2.76
C PRO A 21 -0.69 5.32 -3.49
N ASP A 22 0.35 5.68 -2.73
CA ASP A 22 1.71 6.00 -3.16
C ASP A 22 2.72 4.92 -2.71
N LEU A 23 2.29 3.67 -2.53
CA LEU A 23 3.12 2.55 -2.04
C LEU A 23 4.49 2.43 -2.75
N PRO A 24 4.61 2.55 -4.10
CA PRO A 24 5.92 2.48 -4.75
C PRO A 24 6.89 3.58 -4.30
N ALA A 25 6.39 4.82 -4.12
CA ALA A 25 7.21 5.93 -3.65
C ALA A 25 7.66 5.73 -2.20
N ARG A 26 6.78 5.21 -1.34
CA ARG A 26 7.13 4.86 0.05
C ARG A 26 8.20 3.78 0.12
N PHE A 27 8.11 2.74 -0.72
CA PHE A 27 9.14 1.71 -0.81
C PHE A 27 10.48 2.27 -1.27
N ALA A 28 10.49 3.12 -2.30
CA ALA A 28 11.70 3.75 -2.82
C ALA A 28 12.38 4.65 -1.76
N ALA A 29 11.58 5.44 -1.03
CA ALA A 29 12.07 6.36 0.01
C ALA A 29 12.31 5.68 1.37
N ARG A 30 11.99 4.38 1.52
CA ARG A 30 11.94 3.68 2.82
C ARG A 30 11.09 4.42 3.86
N ALA A 31 10.02 5.07 3.42
CA ALA A 31 9.14 5.83 4.28
C ALA A 31 8.20 4.93 5.09
N ALA A 32 7.66 5.47 6.18
CA ALA A 32 6.63 4.78 6.96
C ALA A 32 5.40 4.49 6.08
N LEU A 33 4.77 3.34 6.30
CA LEU A 33 3.52 2.95 5.63
C LEU A 33 2.32 3.33 6.51
N ASN A 34 1.25 3.76 5.87
CA ASN A 34 -0.03 3.88 6.53
C ASN A 34 -0.54 2.49 6.93
N PRO A 35 -1.01 2.30 8.17
CA PRO A 35 -1.64 1.04 8.58
C PRO A 35 -3.01 0.91 7.90
N PRO A 36 -3.36 -0.26 7.35
CA PRO A 36 -4.69 -0.48 6.83
C PRO A 36 -5.72 -0.61 7.96
N ASP A 37 -6.83 0.10 7.84
CA ASP A 37 -8.01 -0.13 8.66
C ASP A 37 -8.90 -1.19 8.00
N ARG A 38 -9.00 -2.36 8.64
CA ARG A 38 -9.79 -3.48 8.10
C ARG A 38 -11.30 -3.27 8.26
N ALA A 39 -11.72 -2.44 9.21
CA ALA A 39 -13.14 -2.17 9.44
C ALA A 39 -13.78 -1.41 8.27
N THR A 40 -12.97 -0.71 7.47
CA THR A 40 -13.42 0.15 6.37
C THR A 40 -13.24 -0.46 4.98
N PHE A 41 -12.73 -1.69 4.86
CA PHE A 41 -12.45 -2.29 3.55
C PHE A 41 -13.68 -2.44 2.65
N TYR A 42 -14.84 -2.63 3.27
CA TYR A 42 -16.11 -2.88 2.58
C TYR A 42 -17.21 -1.96 3.09
N THR A 43 -16.87 -0.69 3.33
CA THR A 43 -17.83 0.34 3.74
C THR A 43 -18.15 1.26 2.56
N PRO A 44 -19.40 1.74 2.45
CA PRO A 44 -19.73 2.77 1.47
C PRO A 44 -19.05 4.10 1.83
N GLY A 45 -18.72 4.90 0.82
CA GLY A 45 -18.14 6.23 0.98
C GLY A 45 -16.62 6.26 0.89
N ALA A 46 -16.03 7.40 1.27
CA ALA A 46 -14.60 7.67 1.10
C ALA A 46 -13.71 7.03 2.19
N ALA A 47 -14.28 6.80 3.37
CA ALA A 47 -13.57 6.34 4.57
C ALA A 47 -12.84 5.01 4.33
N GLY A 48 -11.52 5.04 4.45
CA GLY A 48 -10.65 3.90 4.23
C GLY A 48 -10.66 3.36 2.78
N PHE A 49 -11.05 4.20 1.82
CA PHE A 49 -11.06 3.87 0.39
C PHE A 49 -10.27 4.90 -0.42
N THR A 50 -10.62 6.18 -0.35
CA THR A 50 -9.97 7.27 -1.12
C THR A 50 -9.28 8.32 -0.26
N ASP A 51 -9.40 8.23 1.06
CA ASP A 51 -8.98 9.25 2.02
C ASP A 51 -7.64 8.96 2.74
N TYR A 52 -6.96 7.87 2.38
CA TYR A 52 -5.62 7.59 2.92
C TYR A 52 -4.60 8.67 2.51
N PRO A 53 -3.80 9.20 3.45
CA PRO A 53 -2.86 10.28 3.16
C PRO A 53 -1.70 9.81 2.29
N ARG A 54 -1.24 10.67 1.40
CA ARG A 54 0.00 10.51 0.62
C ARG A 54 1.20 11.07 1.38
N LEU A 55 2.40 10.72 0.96
CA LEU A 55 3.61 11.41 1.40
C LEU A 55 3.48 12.91 1.11
N PRO A 56 3.97 13.78 2.02
CA PRO A 56 4.12 15.19 1.72
C PRO A 56 5.12 15.37 0.57
N GLY A 57 4.81 16.30 -0.32
CA GLY A 57 5.68 16.69 -1.44
C GLY A 57 6.87 17.53 -1.01
#